data_AF-A0A3L7DYA1-F1
#
_entry.id   AF-A0A3L7DYA1-F1
#
_cell.length_a   1.000
_cell.length_b   1.000
_cell.length_c   1.000
_cell.angle_alpha   90.00
_cell.angle_beta   90.00
_cell.angle_gamma   90.00
#
_symmetry.space_group_name_H-M   'P 1'
#
loop_
_entity.id
_entity.type
_entity.pdbx_description
1 polymer ?
#
loop_
_entity_poly.entity_id
_entity_poly.type
_entity_poly.pdbx_seq_one_letter_code
_entity_poly.pdbx_strand_id
1 'polypeptide(L)'
;MKKLDISRIEDRFPTIYITLISVLLAVGLEDVISQVRTVESNELFNWIIAIYVGGTTLAAWTGYSFIAITQVRRPRLFDSVNVFALAIGIFIINSTVGESHHWFFFATALYMFLAAYAVFYNINMLSEVMPFDMQFRDWAPCLWGTLLYSPPAALAGWLSYKDILGETAEILLALVVMTQPPLWTMSFYKMWKAAMNRAQNAR
;
A
#
# COMPACT_ATOMS: atom_id res chain seq x y z
N MET A 1 3.29 26.46 -31.90
CA MET A 1 3.07 25.48 -30.81
C MET A 1 1.58 25.23 -30.68
N LYS A 2 1.10 23.97 -30.86
CA LYS A 2 -0.29 23.61 -30.58
C LYS A 2 -0.54 23.85 -29.07
N LYS A 3 -1.60 24.59 -28.72
CA LYS A 3 -2.03 24.72 -27.33
C LYS A 3 -2.30 23.33 -26.79
N LEU A 4 -1.68 23.01 -25.64
CA LEU A 4 -1.96 21.79 -24.89
C LEU A 4 -3.45 21.80 -24.52
N ASP A 5 -4.16 20.76 -24.94
CA ASP A 5 -5.58 20.60 -24.65
C ASP A 5 -5.74 20.00 -23.25
N ILE A 6 -5.86 20.89 -22.27
CA ILE A 6 -5.75 20.54 -20.85
C ILE A 6 -6.92 19.68 -20.38
N SER A 7 -8.13 19.90 -20.90
CA SER A 7 -9.32 19.10 -20.57
C SER A 7 -9.13 17.63 -20.98
N ARG A 8 -8.52 17.39 -22.14
CA ARG A 8 -8.21 16.03 -22.61
C ARG A 8 -7.18 15.32 -21.71
N ILE A 9 -6.30 16.05 -21.05
CA ILE A 9 -5.34 15.49 -20.07
C ILE A 9 -6.05 15.14 -18.77
N GLU A 10 -6.93 16.02 -18.29
CA GLU A 10 -7.74 15.80 -17.08
C GLU A 10 -8.61 14.54 -17.23
N ASP A 11 -9.23 14.34 -18.39
CA ASP A 11 -10.06 13.15 -18.67
C ASP A 11 -9.28 11.84 -18.78
N ARG A 12 -8.03 11.89 -19.27
CA ARG A 12 -7.19 10.71 -19.49
C ARG A 12 -6.34 10.32 -18.28
N PHE A 13 -6.17 11.25 -17.34
CA PHE A 13 -5.30 11.07 -16.19
C PHE A 13 -5.67 9.84 -15.33
N PRO A 14 -6.95 9.60 -14.97
CA PRO A 14 -7.34 8.41 -14.19
C PRO A 14 -6.91 7.10 -14.85
N THR A 15 -7.12 6.97 -16.17
CA THR A 15 -6.74 5.79 -16.93
C THR A 15 -5.23 5.59 -16.91
N ILE A 16 -4.45 6.64 -17.21
CA ILE A 16 -2.98 6.57 -17.21
C ILE A 16 -2.45 6.21 -15.82
N TYR A 17 -3.02 6.81 -14.77
CA TYR A 17 -2.64 6.58 -13.39
C TYR A 17 -2.89 5.13 -12.97
N ILE A 18 -4.09 4.59 -13.24
CA ILE A 18 -4.44 3.18 -12.96
C ILE A 18 -3.55 2.23 -13.75
N THR A 19 -3.28 2.50 -15.03
CA THR A 19 -2.38 1.67 -15.84
C THR A 19 -0.98 1.64 -15.25
N LEU A 20 -0.42 2.81 -14.90
CA LEU A 20 0.93 2.90 -14.34
C LEU A 20 1.05 2.11 -13.03
N ILE A 21 0.09 2.28 -12.12
CA ILE A 21 0.07 1.52 -10.86
C ILE A 21 -0.07 0.02 -11.13
N SER A 22 -0.98 -0.37 -12.03
CA SER A 22 -1.22 -1.79 -12.31
C SER A 22 0.02 -2.46 -12.86
N VAL A 23 0.78 -1.79 -13.74
CA VAL A 23 2.05 -2.32 -14.27
C VAL A 23 3.09 -2.42 -13.16
N LEU A 24 3.32 -1.36 -12.38
CA LEU A 24 4.34 -1.37 -11.32
C LEU A 24 4.08 -2.43 -10.26
N LEU A 25 2.82 -2.56 -9.84
CA LEU A 25 2.40 -3.54 -8.85
C LEU A 25 2.45 -4.98 -9.42
N ALA A 26 2.09 -5.18 -10.69
CA ALA A 26 2.20 -6.48 -11.33
C ALA A 26 3.66 -6.95 -11.41
N VAL A 27 4.59 -6.04 -11.76
CA VAL A 27 6.03 -6.36 -11.78
C VAL A 27 6.52 -6.72 -10.38
N GLY A 28 6.11 -6.00 -9.34
CA GLY A 28 6.45 -6.36 -7.96
C GLY A 28 5.91 -7.74 -7.54
N LEU A 29 4.71 -8.11 -7.98
CA LEU A 29 4.14 -9.42 -7.69
C LEU A 29 4.85 -10.55 -8.47
N GLU A 30 5.20 -10.31 -9.73
CA GLU A 30 5.98 -11.26 -10.52
C GLU A 30 7.35 -11.51 -9.89
N ASP A 31 8.02 -10.44 -9.48
CA ASP A 31 9.34 -10.47 -8.85
C ASP A 31 9.33 -11.29 -7.55
N VAL A 32 8.38 -11.08 -6.64
CA VAL A 32 8.32 -11.87 -5.40
C VAL A 32 8.06 -13.36 -5.66
N ILE A 33 7.19 -13.69 -6.63
CA ILE A 33 6.91 -15.08 -7.00
C ILE A 33 8.15 -15.72 -7.61
N SER A 34 8.88 -14.99 -8.46
CA SER A 34 10.13 -15.46 -9.05
C SER A 34 11.16 -15.75 -7.97
N GLN A 35 11.37 -14.82 -7.03
CA GLN A 35 12.35 -14.96 -5.95
C GLN A 35 12.02 -16.14 -5.03
N VAL A 36 10.77 -16.29 -4.58
CA VAL A 36 10.37 -17.43 -3.74
C VAL A 36 10.58 -18.78 -4.45
N ARG A 37 10.43 -18.85 -5.78
CA ARG A 37 10.68 -20.09 -6.54
C ARG A 37 12.17 -20.43 -6.67
N THR A 38 13.05 -19.44 -6.58
CA THR A 38 14.50 -19.63 -6.74
C THR A 38 15.22 -19.95 -5.43
N VAL A 39 14.63 -19.62 -4.28
CA VAL A 39 15.19 -19.97 -2.98
C VAL A 39 14.87 -21.44 -2.68
N GLU A 40 15.89 -22.30 -2.72
CA GLU A 40 15.76 -23.77 -2.58
C GLU A 40 15.24 -24.21 -1.20
N SER A 41 15.38 -23.38 -0.16
CA SER A 41 14.74 -23.63 1.13
C SER A 41 13.29 -23.14 1.07
N ASN A 42 12.36 -24.10 1.09
CA ASN A 42 10.92 -23.89 1.18
C ASN A 42 10.52 -23.40 2.60
N GLU A 43 11.27 -22.43 3.12
CA GLU A 43 11.05 -21.84 4.44
C GLU A 43 9.70 -21.14 4.41
N LEU A 44 8.83 -21.56 5.33
CA LEU A 44 7.49 -21.01 5.53
C LEU A 44 7.51 -19.46 5.57
N PHE A 45 8.60 -18.87 6.04
CA PHE A 45 8.82 -17.43 6.09
C PHE A 45 8.81 -16.77 4.69
N ASN A 46 9.46 -17.35 3.68
CA ASN A 46 9.46 -16.80 2.32
C ASN A 46 8.05 -16.79 1.70
N TRP A 47 7.25 -17.83 1.97
CA TRP A 47 5.84 -17.87 1.57
C TRP A 47 4.99 -16.83 2.30
N ILE A 48 5.28 -16.59 3.58
CA ILE A 48 4.67 -15.51 4.36
C ILE A 48 4.96 -14.15 3.69
N ILE A 49 6.21 -13.89 3.29
CA ILE A 49 6.57 -12.67 2.56
C ILE A 49 5.78 -12.56 1.25
N ALA A 50 5.71 -13.62 0.44
CA ALA A 50 4.98 -13.58 -0.83
C ALA A 50 3.48 -13.31 -0.65
N ILE A 51 2.83 -13.96 0.32
CA ILE A 51 1.41 -13.73 0.59
C ILE A 51 1.19 -12.30 1.12
N TYR A 52 2.08 -11.82 1.98
CA TYR A 52 2.05 -10.44 2.47
C TYR A 52 2.19 -9.42 1.34
N VAL A 53 3.15 -9.59 0.44
CA VAL A 53 3.35 -8.75 -0.75
C VAL A 53 2.14 -8.80 -1.66
N GLY A 54 1.58 -9.99 -1.91
CA GLY A 54 0.36 -10.15 -2.71
C GLY A 54 -0.83 -9.41 -2.12
N GLY A 55 -1.07 -9.57 -0.82
CA GLY A 55 -2.13 -8.83 -0.12
C GLY A 55 -1.91 -7.31 -0.16
N THR A 56 -0.68 -6.87 0.10
CA THR A 56 -0.29 -5.46 0.11
C THR A 56 -0.45 -4.82 -1.27
N THR A 57 -0.07 -5.54 -2.31
CA THR A 57 -0.23 -5.15 -3.72
C THR A 57 -1.71 -4.96 -4.06
N LEU A 58 -2.57 -5.92 -3.72
CA LEU A 58 -4.01 -5.82 -3.97
C LEU A 58 -4.66 -4.67 -3.19
N ALA A 59 -4.26 -4.46 -1.93
CA ALA A 59 -4.72 -3.36 -1.10
C ALA A 59 -4.34 -2.00 -1.71
N ALA A 60 -3.07 -1.82 -2.09
CA ALA A 60 -2.58 -0.61 -2.73
C ALA A 60 -3.29 -0.34 -4.06
N TRP A 61 -3.42 -1.37 -4.91
CA TRP A 61 -4.14 -1.28 -6.19
C TRP A 61 -5.59 -0.82 -5.99
N THR A 62 -6.29 -1.40 -5.02
CA THR A 62 -7.69 -1.05 -4.70
C THR A 62 -7.80 0.41 -4.25
N GLY A 63 -6.95 0.83 -3.31
CA GLY A 63 -6.93 2.19 -2.78
C GLY A 63 -6.68 3.23 -3.86
N TYR A 64 -5.61 3.06 -4.63
CA TYR A 64 -5.29 4.01 -5.68
C TYR A 64 -6.28 4.00 -6.84
N SER A 65 -6.85 2.85 -7.21
CA SER A 65 -7.87 2.80 -8.26
C SER A 65 -9.10 3.60 -7.89
N PHE A 66 -9.55 3.50 -6.63
CA PHE A 66 -10.66 4.30 -6.13
C PHE A 66 -10.34 5.81 -6.17
N ILE A 67 -9.15 6.19 -5.73
CA ILE A 67 -8.71 7.59 -5.73
C ILE A 67 -8.64 8.13 -7.17
N ALA A 68 -8.14 7.34 -8.12
CA ALA A 68 -8.06 7.74 -9.51
C ALA A 68 -9.45 7.95 -10.13
N ILE A 69 -10.38 7.02 -9.89
CA ILE A 69 -11.76 7.09 -10.42
C ILE A 69 -12.53 8.28 -9.85
N THR A 70 -12.25 8.65 -8.60
CA THR A 70 -12.91 9.79 -7.94
C THR A 70 -12.35 11.14 -8.38
N GLN A 71 -11.36 11.17 -9.28
CA GLN A 71 -10.67 12.39 -9.68
C GLN A 71 -10.88 12.74 -11.15
N VAL A 72 -11.45 13.92 -11.41
CA VAL A 72 -11.34 14.61 -12.70
C VAL A 72 -10.57 15.91 -12.44
N ARG A 73 -9.22 15.82 -12.41
CA ARG A 73 -8.34 16.96 -12.13
C ARG A 73 -7.01 16.86 -12.87
N ARG A 74 -6.23 17.94 -12.81
CA ARG A 74 -4.87 17.96 -13.37
C ARG A 74 -3.91 17.09 -12.55
N PRO A 75 -3.04 16.31 -13.22
CA PRO A 75 -1.94 15.60 -12.55
C PRO A 75 -1.00 16.57 -11.83
N ARG A 76 -0.60 16.24 -10.62
CA ARG A 76 0.47 16.90 -9.84
C ARG A 76 1.69 15.98 -9.81
N LEU A 77 2.87 16.58 -9.71
CA LEU A 77 4.14 15.81 -9.60
C LEU A 77 4.11 14.81 -8.44
N PHE A 78 3.55 15.21 -7.31
CA PHE A 78 3.46 14.38 -6.11
C PHE A 78 2.55 13.16 -6.28
N ASP A 79 1.64 13.15 -7.25
CA ASP A 79 0.83 11.97 -7.57
C ASP A 79 1.72 10.84 -8.10
N SER A 80 2.66 11.17 -8.99
CA SER A 80 3.64 10.22 -9.50
C SER A 80 4.62 9.79 -8.42
N VAL A 81 5.16 10.74 -7.65
CA VAL A 81 6.12 10.42 -6.57
C VAL A 81 5.50 9.44 -5.56
N ASN A 82 4.24 9.64 -5.20
CA ASN A 82 3.52 8.77 -4.25
C ASN A 82 3.39 7.33 -4.79
N VAL A 83 2.97 7.18 -6.05
CA VAL A 83 2.86 5.86 -6.70
C VAL A 83 4.22 5.15 -6.77
N PHE A 84 5.27 5.85 -7.20
CA PHE A 84 6.61 5.26 -7.29
C PHE A 84 7.17 4.91 -5.93
N ALA A 85 6.96 5.73 -4.89
CA ALA A 85 7.45 5.46 -3.54
C ALA A 85 6.85 4.16 -2.98
N LEU A 86 5.55 3.91 -3.17
CA LEU A 86 4.94 2.64 -2.73
C LEU A 86 5.41 1.44 -3.55
N ALA A 87 5.55 1.60 -4.88
CA ALA A 87 6.10 0.54 -5.71
C ALA A 87 7.54 0.18 -5.29
N ILE A 88 8.39 1.18 -5.06
CA ILE A 88 9.76 1.00 -4.54
C ILE A 88 9.74 0.29 -3.18
N GLY A 89 8.82 0.67 -2.29
CA GLY A 89 8.67 -0.01 -1.00
C GLY A 89 8.35 -1.50 -1.12
N ILE A 90 7.51 -1.89 -2.10
CA ILE A 90 7.23 -3.30 -2.40
C ILE A 90 8.48 -4.01 -2.91
N PHE A 91 9.25 -3.40 -3.83
CA PHE A 91 10.51 -3.98 -4.30
C PHE A 91 11.54 -4.16 -3.17
N ILE A 92 11.61 -3.22 -2.22
CA ILE A 92 12.46 -3.36 -1.04
C ILE A 92 12.03 -4.57 -0.20
N ILE A 93 10.73 -4.77 0.02
CA ILE A 93 10.24 -5.97 0.71
C ILE A 93 10.61 -7.23 -0.06
N ASN A 94 10.42 -7.25 -1.38
CA ASN A 94 10.78 -8.41 -2.20
C ASN A 94 12.25 -8.77 -2.06
N SER A 95 13.16 -7.79 -2.06
CA SER A 95 14.60 -8.04 -1.91
C SER A 95 15.02 -8.68 -0.58
N THR A 96 14.09 -8.86 0.36
CA THR A 96 14.32 -9.59 1.62
C THR A 96 14.01 -11.08 1.53
N VAL A 97 13.45 -11.55 0.40
CA VAL A 97 13.19 -12.97 0.18
C VAL A 97 14.51 -13.73 0.09
N GLY A 98 14.67 -14.77 0.90
CA GLY A 98 15.93 -15.52 1.00
C GLY A 98 17.02 -14.84 1.83
N GLU A 99 16.75 -13.64 2.37
CA GLU A 99 17.62 -12.96 3.33
C GLU A 99 17.18 -13.24 4.77
N SER A 100 17.99 -12.79 5.73
CA SER A 100 17.69 -12.93 7.16
C SER A 100 16.41 -12.18 7.58
N HIS A 101 15.61 -12.78 8.46
CA HIS A 101 14.25 -12.33 8.80
C HIS A 101 14.15 -10.87 9.30
N HIS A 102 15.18 -10.34 9.96
CA HIS A 102 15.19 -8.95 10.42
C HIS A 102 15.05 -7.94 9.27
N TRP A 103 15.59 -8.24 8.08
CA TRP A 103 15.46 -7.37 6.91
C TRP A 103 14.01 -7.24 6.46
N PHE A 104 13.24 -8.32 6.48
CA PHE A 104 11.81 -8.28 6.18
C PHE A 104 11.06 -7.33 7.11
N PHE A 105 11.34 -7.38 8.42
CA PHE A 105 10.69 -6.52 9.39
C PHE A 105 11.06 -5.04 9.22
N PHE A 106 12.33 -4.73 8.93
CA PHE A 106 12.74 -3.36 8.62
C PHE A 106 12.13 -2.84 7.32
N ALA A 107 12.12 -3.66 6.26
CA ALA A 107 11.50 -3.33 4.98
C ALA A 107 10.00 -3.07 5.14
N THR A 108 9.31 -3.92 5.90
CA THR A 108 7.89 -3.75 6.25
C THR A 108 7.66 -2.45 7.02
N ALA A 109 8.51 -2.14 8.01
CA ALA A 109 8.37 -0.91 8.79
C ALA A 109 8.49 0.35 7.92
N LEU A 110 9.46 0.35 6.99
CA LEU A 110 9.65 1.42 6.01
C LEU A 110 8.45 1.50 5.07
N TYR A 111 8.00 0.38 4.52
CA TYR A 111 6.82 0.33 3.65
C TYR A 111 5.58 0.90 4.36
N MET A 112 5.33 0.52 5.61
CA MET A 112 4.19 1.01 6.40
C MET A 112 4.27 2.52 6.64
N PHE A 113 5.47 3.07 6.82
CA PHE A 113 5.68 4.51 6.93
C PHE A 113 5.35 5.23 5.62
N LEU A 114 5.84 4.71 4.48
CA LEU A 114 5.50 5.23 3.15
C LEU A 114 4.00 5.12 2.85
N ALA A 115 3.36 4.01 3.26
CA ALA A 115 1.93 3.78 3.10
C ALA A 115 1.10 4.74 3.96
N ALA A 116 1.51 5.01 5.20
CA ALA A 116 0.86 6.01 6.04
C ALA A 116 0.93 7.41 5.40
N TYR A 117 2.08 7.79 4.86
CA TYR A 117 2.24 9.05 4.11
C TYR A 117 1.35 9.06 2.86
N ALA A 118 1.32 7.97 2.09
CA ALA A 118 0.49 7.86 0.89
C ALA A 118 -0.99 8.03 1.23
N VAL A 119 -1.48 7.36 2.28
CA VAL A 119 -2.85 7.49 2.78
C VAL A 119 -3.12 8.94 3.21
N PHE A 120 -2.22 9.57 3.96
CA PHE A 120 -2.37 10.96 4.38
C PHE A 120 -2.46 11.93 3.20
N TYR A 121 -1.57 11.81 2.22
CA TYR A 121 -1.60 12.59 0.98
C TYR A 121 -2.94 12.41 0.25
N ASN A 122 -3.38 11.16 0.13
CA ASN A 122 -4.63 10.83 -0.55
C ASN A 122 -5.87 11.37 0.15
N ILE A 123 -5.90 11.39 1.49
CA ILE A 123 -6.97 11.99 2.29
C ILE A 123 -7.05 13.50 2.02
N ASN A 124 -5.93 14.20 2.13
CA ASN A 124 -5.89 15.66 1.91
C ASN A 124 -6.36 15.99 0.50
N MET A 125 -5.92 15.21 -0.48
CA MET A 125 -6.32 15.37 -1.86
C MET A 125 -7.83 15.11 -2.08
N LEU A 126 -8.41 14.07 -1.47
CA LEU A 126 -9.84 13.79 -1.60
C LEU A 126 -10.72 14.87 -0.96
N SER A 127 -10.23 15.51 0.11
CA SER A 127 -10.93 16.63 0.74
C SER A 127 -11.05 17.86 -0.17
N GLU A 128 -10.17 18.00 -1.17
CA GLU A 128 -10.23 19.09 -2.15
C GLU A 128 -11.26 18.84 -3.27
N VAL A 129 -11.63 17.58 -3.54
CA VAL A 129 -12.35 17.18 -4.77
C VAL A 129 -13.75 16.63 -4.49
N MET A 130 -13.98 16.01 -3.33
CA MET A 130 -15.26 15.38 -3.03
C MET A 130 -16.32 16.44 -2.63
N PRO A 131 -17.56 16.37 -3.16
CA PRO A 131 -18.59 17.38 -2.94
C PRO A 131 -19.28 17.31 -1.57
N PHE A 132 -18.80 16.46 -0.66
CA PHE A 132 -19.35 16.28 0.69
C PHE A 132 -18.21 16.20 1.70
N ASP A 133 -18.42 16.79 2.89
CA ASP A 133 -17.45 16.85 3.99
C ASP A 133 -17.08 15.45 4.50
N MET A 134 -16.12 14.81 3.84
CA MET A 134 -15.44 13.65 4.41
C MET A 134 -14.53 14.12 5.54
N GLN A 135 -14.86 13.71 6.75
CA GLN A 135 -14.08 14.08 7.93
C GLN A 135 -12.87 13.15 8.03
N PHE A 136 -11.78 13.64 8.63
CA PHE A 136 -10.61 12.82 8.96
C PHE A 136 -10.98 11.51 9.68
N ARG A 137 -12.02 11.54 10.52
CA ARG A 137 -12.55 10.37 11.24
C ARG A 137 -12.97 9.22 10.31
N ASP A 138 -13.47 9.51 9.11
CA ASP A 138 -13.91 8.48 8.16
C ASP A 138 -12.70 7.70 7.59
N TRP A 139 -11.53 8.36 7.49
CA TRP A 139 -10.30 7.79 6.92
C TRP A 139 -9.28 7.34 7.97
N ALA A 140 -9.41 7.82 9.21
CA ALA A 140 -8.54 7.49 10.32
C ALA A 140 -8.26 5.97 10.45
N PRO A 141 -9.24 5.06 10.28
CA PRO A 141 -8.95 3.61 10.31
C PRO A 141 -7.94 3.13 9.26
N CYS A 142 -7.94 3.71 8.06
CA CYS A 142 -6.98 3.36 7.00
C CYS A 142 -5.58 3.90 7.30
N LEU A 143 -5.50 5.10 7.91
CA LEU A 143 -4.23 5.71 8.33
C LEU A 143 -3.64 4.96 9.53
N TRP A 144 -4.41 4.74 10.58
CA TRP A 144 -3.95 4.00 11.75
C TRP A 144 -3.67 2.54 11.41
N GLY A 145 -4.42 1.94 10.48
CA GLY A 145 -4.19 0.59 9.98
C GLY A 145 -2.87 0.40 9.22
N THR A 146 -2.19 1.48 8.82
CA THR A 146 -0.81 1.41 8.28
C THR A 146 0.21 1.88 9.32
N LEU A 147 -0.05 3.02 9.96
CA LEU A 147 0.87 3.63 10.91
C LEU A 147 1.14 2.78 12.15
N LEU A 148 0.13 2.07 12.68
CA LEU A 148 0.29 1.24 13.89
C LEU A 148 1.13 -0.01 13.65
N TYR A 149 1.33 -0.42 12.39
CA TYR A 149 2.17 -1.57 12.05
C TYR A 149 3.64 -1.20 11.87
N SER A 150 3.97 0.09 11.66
CA SER A 150 5.36 0.52 11.42
C SER A 150 6.25 0.37 12.67
N PRO A 151 5.92 0.94 13.86
CA PRO A 151 6.77 0.79 15.04
C PRO A 151 6.94 -0.66 15.53
N PRO A 152 5.88 -1.50 15.60
CA PRO A 152 6.03 -2.90 15.99
C PRO A 152 6.89 -3.70 15.01
N ALA A 153 6.78 -3.45 13.69
CA ALA A 153 7.64 -4.09 12.71
C ALA A 153 9.11 -3.66 12.90
N ALA A 154 9.38 -2.38 13.13
CA ALA A 154 10.74 -1.91 13.41
C ALA A 154 11.32 -2.54 14.69
N LEU A 155 10.50 -2.68 15.74
CA LEU A 155 10.90 -3.34 16.97
C LEU A 155 11.17 -4.83 16.75
N ALA A 156 10.32 -5.53 16.00
CA ALA A 156 10.54 -6.93 15.64
C ALA A 156 11.84 -7.11 14.85
N GLY A 157 12.12 -6.24 13.89
CA GLY A 157 13.39 -6.24 13.14
C GLY A 157 14.59 -6.01 14.03
N TRP A 158 14.50 -5.07 14.98
CA TRP A 158 15.57 -4.81 15.94
C TRP A 158 15.81 -5.98 16.90
N LEU A 159 14.75 -6.60 17.42
CA LEU A 159 14.85 -7.76 18.32
C LEU A 159 15.39 -9.01 17.59
N SER A 160 14.98 -9.22 16.34
CA SER A 160 15.49 -10.27 15.45
C SER A 160 16.97 -10.05 15.15
N TYR A 161 17.38 -8.82 14.80
CA TYR A 161 18.79 -8.47 14.57
C TYR A 161 19.68 -8.66 15.81
N LYS A 162 19.10 -8.60 17.02
CA LYS A 162 19.80 -8.84 18.29
C LYS A 162 19.78 -10.30 18.72
N ASP A 163 19.28 -11.21 17.89
CA ASP A 163 19.10 -12.63 18.18
C ASP A 163 18.30 -12.89 19.47
N ILE A 164 17.41 -11.95 19.84
CA ILE A 164 16.54 -12.08 21.03
C ILE A 164 15.31 -12.94 20.69
N LEU A 165 14.85 -12.85 19.45
CA LEU A 165 13.72 -13.64 18.95
C LEU A 165 14.21 -14.97 18.39
N GLY A 166 13.59 -16.07 18.80
CA GLY A 166 13.74 -17.34 18.10
C GLY A 166 12.93 -17.38 16.80
N GLU A 167 13.31 -18.23 15.87
CA GLU A 167 12.68 -18.39 14.55
C GLU A 167 11.15 -18.51 14.60
N THR A 168 10.62 -19.32 15.53
CA THR A 168 9.16 -19.47 15.72
C THR A 168 8.48 -18.15 16.08
N ALA A 169 9.12 -17.31 16.90
CA ALA A 169 8.57 -16.02 17.27
C ALA A 169 8.57 -15.05 16.08
N GLU A 170 9.59 -15.10 15.24
CA GLU A 170 9.68 -14.31 14.01
C GLU A 170 8.58 -14.72 13.02
N ILE A 171 8.37 -16.01 12.81
CA ILE A 171 7.27 -16.53 11.96
C ILE A 171 5.91 -16.04 12.50
N LEU A 172 5.68 -16.14 13.81
CA LEU A 172 4.42 -15.66 14.42
C LEU A 172 4.23 -14.16 14.23
N LEU A 173 5.29 -13.36 14.40
CA LEU A 173 5.24 -11.92 14.17
C LEU A 173 4.98 -11.59 12.69
N ALA A 174 5.60 -12.32 11.77
CA ALA A 174 5.37 -12.15 10.34
C ALA A 174 3.91 -12.49 9.96
N LEU A 175 3.33 -13.54 10.53
CA LEU A 175 1.91 -13.86 10.39
C LEU A 175 1.00 -12.75 10.95
N VAL A 176 1.39 -12.09 12.04
CA VAL A 176 0.66 -10.91 12.54
C VAL A 176 0.75 -9.75 11.55
N VAL A 177 1.92 -9.49 10.98
CA VAL A 177 2.10 -8.46 9.93
C VAL A 177 1.25 -8.76 8.69
N MET A 178 1.09 -10.04 8.31
CA MET A 178 0.22 -10.46 7.20
C MET A 178 -1.25 -10.09 7.38
N THR A 179 -1.70 -9.82 8.60
CA THR A 179 -3.07 -9.35 8.83
C THR A 179 -3.30 -7.91 8.36
N GLN A 180 -2.23 -7.15 8.12
CA GLN A 180 -2.34 -5.74 7.78
C GLN A 180 -3.10 -5.49 6.47
N PRO A 181 -2.76 -6.13 5.32
CA PRO A 181 -3.48 -5.86 4.08
C PRO A 181 -4.98 -6.18 4.12
N PRO A 182 -5.45 -7.31 4.68
CA PRO A 182 -6.90 -7.55 4.79
C PRO A 182 -7.57 -6.59 5.76
N LEU A 183 -6.94 -6.22 6.89
CA LEU A 183 -7.50 -5.23 7.82
C LEU A 183 -7.60 -3.83 7.21
N TRP A 184 -6.59 -3.43 6.43
CA TRP A 184 -6.63 -2.18 5.67
C TRP A 184 -7.75 -2.20 4.65
N THR A 185 -7.88 -3.30 3.88
CA THR A 185 -8.93 -3.45 2.86
C THR A 185 -10.33 -3.42 3.48
N MET A 186 -10.53 -4.07 4.63
CA MET A 186 -11.80 -4.00 5.37
C MET A 186 -12.10 -2.58 5.86
N SER A 187 -11.09 -1.87 6.37
CA SER A 187 -11.22 -0.48 6.81
C SER A 187 -11.60 0.43 5.66
N PHE A 188 -10.91 0.28 4.52
CA PHE A 188 -11.18 0.98 3.29
C PHE A 188 -12.60 0.70 2.78
N TYR A 189 -13.03 -0.57 2.74
CA TYR A 189 -14.38 -0.93 2.29
C TYR A 189 -15.47 -0.31 3.16
N LYS A 190 -15.31 -0.32 4.49
CA LYS A 190 -16.26 0.31 5.42
C LYS A 190 -16.39 1.81 5.15
N MET A 191 -15.25 2.50 5.00
CA MET A 191 -15.21 3.92 4.65
C MET A 191 -15.86 4.18 3.28
N TRP A 192 -15.49 3.42 2.26
CA TRP A 192 -16.02 3.54 0.91
C TRP A 192 -17.55 3.40 0.89
N LYS A 193 -18.07 2.35 1.54
CA LYS A 193 -19.50 2.11 1.67
C LYS A 193 -20.23 3.26 2.37
N ALA A 194 -19.64 3.80 3.45
CA ALA A 194 -20.19 4.95 4.15
C ALA A 194 -20.24 6.20 3.24
N ALA A 195 -19.18 6.46 2.48
CA ALA A 195 -19.13 7.57 1.53
C ALA A 195 -20.19 7.44 0.42
N MET A 196 -20.33 6.25 -0.16
CA MET A 196 -21.33 5.98 -1.20
C MET A 196 -22.77 6.14 -0.70
N ASN A 197 -23.07 5.64 0.50
CA ASN A 197 -24.40 5.79 1.10
C ASN A 197 -24.74 7.27 1.36
N ARG A 198 -23.77 8.08 1.80
CA ARG A 198 -23.96 9.53 1.98
C ARG A 198 -24.23 10.22 0.64
N ALA A 199 -23.48 9.86 -0.40
CA ALA A 199 -23.67 10.41 -1.75
C ALA A 199 -25.04 10.08 -2.35
N GLN A 200 -25.59 8.88 -2.06
CA GLN A 200 -26.94 8.50 -2.48
C GLN A 200 -28.02 9.31 -1.75
N ASN A 201 -27.86 9.54 -0.44
CA ASN A 201 -28.83 10.28 0.37
C ASN A 201 -28.81 11.80 0.14
N ALA A 202 -27.77 12.33 -0.49
CA ALA A 202 -27.63 13.74 -0.85
C ALA A 202 -28.26 14.09 -2.22
N ARG A 203 -28.76 13.08 -2.95
CA ARG A 203 -29.54 13.24 -4.18
C ARG A 203 -31.03 13.18 -3.88
#